data_AF-A0A2I1K3Y1-F1
#
_entry.id   AF-A0A2I1K3Y1-F1
#
_cell.length_a   1.000
_cell.length_b   1.000
_cell.length_c   1.000
_cell.angle_alpha   90.00
_cell.angle_beta   90.00
_cell.angle_gamma   90.00
#
_symmetry.space_group_name_H-M   'P 1'
#
loop_
_entity.id
_entity.type
_entity.pdbx_description
1 polymer ?
#
loop_
_entity_poly.entity_id
_entity_poly.type
_entity_poly.pdbx_seq_one_letter_code
_entity_poly.pdbx_strand_id
1 'polypeptide(L)'
;MNNKYLIGLLAAFASLFSLQIGTGYLRVTLGIVIVIVALLSNPALDVLSTVAVSGVMVFLMRVFVSVLSTHEFSPNLILLYALELLFYLGYGLFFKYLVRNEKTGKENSLIILLILCDFAGNTIEYLVRFFFADGALLQTDFTSLFLSAFIRSAVIWLVYEFVVTPRQMTSDV
;
A
#
# COMPACT_ATOMS: atom_id res chain seq x y z
N MET A 1 14.58 11.11 -2.81
CA MET A 1 15.09 9.86 -2.21
C MET A 1 15.18 8.80 -3.31
N ASN A 2 16.37 8.53 -3.88
CA ASN A 2 16.53 7.59 -5.02
C ASN A 2 16.76 6.12 -4.58
N ASN A 3 16.74 5.85 -3.28
CA ASN A 3 17.03 4.53 -2.77
C ASN A 3 15.74 3.77 -2.44
N LYS A 4 15.35 2.85 -3.33
CA LYS A 4 14.19 1.95 -3.16
C LYS A 4 14.25 1.10 -1.89
N TYR A 5 15.44 0.75 -1.41
CA TYR A 5 15.61 -0.02 -0.18
C TYR A 5 15.28 0.82 1.06
N LEU A 6 15.65 2.10 1.06
CA LEU A 6 15.26 3.02 2.14
C LEU A 6 13.74 3.24 2.14
N ILE A 7 13.13 3.40 0.97
CA ILE A 7 11.67 3.49 0.85
C ILE A 7 11.01 2.24 1.43
N GLY A 8 11.49 1.05 1.05
CA GLY A 8 10.97 -0.20 1.56
C GLY A 8 11.14 -0.35 3.07
N LEU A 9 12.26 0.10 3.63
CA LEU A 9 12.50 0.08 5.07
C LEU A 9 11.54 1.02 5.82
N LEU A 10 11.36 2.25 5.33
CA LEU A 10 10.40 3.19 5.90
C LEU A 10 8.96 2.66 5.79
N ALA A 11 8.61 2.07 4.65
CA ALA A 11 7.32 1.43 4.45
C ALA A 11 7.10 0.27 5.42
N ALA A 12 8.13 -0.54 5.67
CA ALA A 12 8.08 -1.65 6.62
C ALA A 12 7.80 -1.16 8.04
N PHE A 13 8.49 -0.13 8.51
CA PHE A 13 8.19 0.48 9.81
C PHE A 13 6.80 1.12 9.85
N ALA A 14 6.44 1.88 8.82
CA ALA A 14 5.12 2.51 8.71
C ALA A 14 3.98 1.47 8.68
N SER A 15 4.22 0.28 8.13
CA SER A 15 3.23 -0.79 8.07
C SER A 15 2.79 -1.31 9.44
N LEU A 16 3.63 -1.14 10.48
CA LEU A 16 3.30 -1.51 11.85
C LEU A 16 2.20 -0.62 12.42
N PHE A 17 2.16 0.64 11.98
CA PHE A 17 1.06 1.54 12.27
C PHE A 17 -0.12 1.18 11.37
N SER A 18 -1.15 0.63 12.00
CA SER A 18 -2.42 0.38 11.33
C SER A 18 -3.55 1.02 12.11
N LEU A 19 -4.31 1.87 11.42
CA LEU A 19 -5.56 2.41 11.95
C LEU A 19 -6.61 1.32 11.86
N GLN A 20 -7.08 0.85 13.01
CA GLN A 20 -8.31 0.06 13.11
C GLN A 20 -9.46 1.04 13.31
N ILE A 21 -10.38 1.11 12.35
CA ILE A 21 -11.50 2.05 12.40
C ILE A 21 -12.77 1.26 12.70
N GLY A 22 -13.36 1.51 13.87
CA GLY A 22 -14.57 0.84 14.37
C GLY A 22 -14.32 -0.54 14.98
N THR A 23 -15.37 -1.34 15.13
CA THR A 23 -15.33 -2.73 15.61
C THR A 23 -15.07 -3.76 14.50
N GLY A 24 -14.83 -3.31 13.27
CA GLY A 24 -14.62 -4.16 12.09
C GLY A 24 -13.15 -4.42 11.78
N TYR A 25 -12.90 -5.34 10.85
CA TYR A 25 -11.57 -5.69 10.33
C TYR A 25 -10.98 -4.63 9.38
N LEU A 26 -11.45 -3.39 9.45
CA LEU A 26 -10.99 -2.27 8.63
C LEU A 26 -9.61 -1.82 9.10
N ARG A 27 -8.58 -2.32 8.42
CA ARG A 27 -7.18 -2.01 8.69
C ARG A 27 -6.62 -1.13 7.56
N VAL A 28 -6.32 0.13 7.87
CA VAL A 28 -5.57 1.02 6.96
C VAL A 28 -4.12 1.02 7.41
N THR A 29 -3.23 0.50 6.56
CA THR A 29 -1.80 0.37 6.88
C THR A 29 -1.01 1.48 6.18
N LEU A 30 -0.12 2.14 6.93
CA LEU A 30 0.62 3.31 6.41
C LEU A 30 1.80 2.93 5.49
N GLY A 31 2.15 1.64 5.42
CA GLY A 31 3.29 1.18 4.60
C GLY A 31 3.15 1.57 3.13
N ILE A 32 2.01 1.25 2.50
CA ILE A 32 1.79 1.56 1.08
C ILE A 32 1.65 3.08 0.86
N VAL A 33 1.17 3.83 1.85
CA VAL A 33 1.09 5.30 1.77
C VAL A 33 2.48 5.88 1.53
N ILE A 34 3.49 5.46 2.30
CA ILE A 34 4.88 5.89 2.13
C ILE A 34 5.41 5.55 0.73
N VAL A 35 5.13 4.34 0.24
CA VAL A 35 5.59 3.89 -1.07
C VAL A 35 5.00 4.74 -2.19
N ILE A 36 3.68 4.96 -2.18
CA ILE A 36 3.00 5.71 -3.25
C ILE A 36 3.36 7.19 -3.22
N VAL A 37 3.43 7.80 -2.03
CA VAL A 37 3.91 9.19 -1.91
C VAL A 37 5.34 9.31 -2.44
N ALA A 38 6.23 8.36 -2.16
CA ALA A 38 7.59 8.37 -2.69
C ALA A 38 7.64 8.21 -4.21
N LEU A 39 6.77 7.36 -4.79
CA LEU A 39 6.66 7.18 -6.24
C LEU A 39 6.10 8.42 -6.96
N LEU A 40 5.11 9.08 -6.38
CA LEU A 40 4.58 10.35 -6.88
C LEU A 40 5.65 11.45 -6.81
N SER A 41 6.37 11.53 -5.69
CA SER A 41 7.43 12.53 -5.47
C SER A 41 8.65 12.36 -6.36
N ASN A 42 8.85 11.17 -6.94
CA ASN A 42 10.07 10.84 -7.67
C ASN A 42 9.78 10.04 -8.95
N PRO A 43 9.70 10.74 -10.10
CA PRO A 43 9.49 10.13 -11.41
C PRO A 43 10.56 9.12 -11.83
N ALA A 44 11.79 9.24 -11.32
CA ALA A 44 12.92 8.38 -11.69
C ALA A 44 12.88 6.98 -11.04
N LEU A 45 12.05 6.78 -10.01
CA LEU A 45 11.91 5.47 -9.39
C LEU A 45 11.18 4.50 -10.32
N ASP A 46 11.75 3.31 -10.49
CA ASP A 46 11.03 2.20 -11.11
C ASP A 46 9.91 1.73 -10.18
N VAL A 47 8.67 1.83 -10.69
CA VAL A 47 7.46 1.55 -9.90
C VAL A 47 7.46 0.10 -9.40
N LEU A 48 7.63 -0.86 -10.32
CA LEU A 48 7.50 -2.28 -10.00
C LEU A 48 8.58 -2.76 -9.04
N SER A 49 9.83 -2.37 -9.25
CA SER A 49 10.93 -2.72 -8.35
C SER A 49 10.74 -2.10 -6.96
N THR A 50 10.26 -0.85 -6.89
CA THR A 50 10.05 -0.17 -5.60
C THR A 50 8.92 -0.79 -4.80
N VAL A 51 7.77 -1.09 -5.44
CA VAL A 51 6.66 -1.76 -4.73
C VAL A 51 7.01 -3.19 -4.33
N ALA A 52 7.77 -3.92 -5.16
CA ALA A 52 8.17 -5.29 -4.86
C ALA A 52 9.13 -5.34 -3.66
N VAL A 53 10.17 -4.51 -3.67
CA VAL A 53 11.11 -4.41 -2.52
C VAL A 53 10.37 -4.00 -1.26
N SER A 54 9.48 -3.01 -1.35
CA SER A 54 8.72 -2.52 -0.20
C SER A 54 7.76 -3.58 0.33
N GLY A 55 7.04 -4.28 -0.55
CA GLY A 55 6.13 -5.36 -0.17
C GLY A 55 6.87 -6.50 0.53
N VAL A 56 8.05 -6.91 0.04
CA VAL A 56 8.88 -7.93 0.70
C VAL A 56 9.34 -7.47 2.08
N MET A 57 9.83 -6.22 2.21
CA MET A 57 10.27 -5.69 3.50
C MET A 57 9.12 -5.57 4.50
N VAL A 58 7.94 -5.14 4.05
CA VAL A 58 6.72 -5.08 4.87
C VAL A 58 6.31 -6.46 5.33
N PHE A 59 6.27 -7.45 4.42
CA PHE A 59 5.99 -8.84 4.74
C PHE A 59 6.93 -9.36 5.84
N LEU A 60 8.24 -9.24 5.64
CA LEU A 60 9.25 -9.71 6.60
C LEU A 60 9.09 -9.03 7.95
N MET A 61 8.86 -7.71 7.96
CA MET A 61 8.69 -6.95 9.20
C MET A 61 7.43 -7.38 9.96
N ARG A 62 6.32 -7.62 9.27
CA ARG A 62 5.08 -8.09 9.88
C ARG A 62 5.22 -9.49 10.47
N VAL A 63 5.84 -10.41 9.74
CA VAL A 63 6.14 -11.75 10.24
C VAL A 63 7.01 -11.65 11.49
N PHE A 64 8.10 -10.87 11.42
CA PHE A 64 9.02 -10.69 12.53
C PHE A 64 8.32 -10.17 13.80
N VAL A 65 7.56 -9.07 13.69
CA VAL A 65 6.85 -8.47 14.83
C VAL A 65 5.77 -9.41 15.37
N SER A 66 5.06 -10.13 14.49
CA SER A 66 4.03 -11.06 14.92
C SER A 66 4.62 -12.25 15.69
N VAL A 67 5.70 -12.84 15.21
CA VAL A 67 6.37 -13.97 15.88
C VAL A 67 6.91 -13.52 17.24
N LEU A 68 7.47 -12.31 17.35
CA LEU A 68 7.88 -11.76 18.64
C LEU A 68 6.72 -11.52 19.60
N SER A 69 5.55 -11.16 19.07
CA SER A 69 4.38 -10.84 19.91
C SER A 69 3.64 -12.09 20.39
N THR A 70 3.44 -13.07 19.50
CA THR A 70 2.66 -14.29 19.81
C THR A 70 3.51 -15.45 20.27
N HIS A 71 4.83 -15.40 20.08
CA HIS A 71 5.76 -16.53 20.28
C HIS A 71 5.40 -17.77 19.44
N GLU A 72 4.59 -17.61 18.39
CA GLU A 72 4.12 -18.70 17.54
C GLU A 72 4.50 -18.46 16.07
N PHE A 73 5.01 -19.51 15.42
CA PHE A 73 5.29 -19.52 13.99
C PHE A 73 4.19 -20.32 13.27
N SER A 74 3.11 -19.64 12.90
CA SER A 74 1.97 -20.26 12.21
C SER A 74 2.07 -20.11 10.69
N PRO A 75 2.02 -21.20 9.90
CA PRO A 75 1.98 -21.14 8.44
C PRO A 75 0.83 -20.27 7.90
N ASN A 76 -0.32 -20.30 8.56
CA ASN A 76 -1.50 -19.50 8.17
C ASN A 76 -1.24 -18.00 8.33
N LEU A 77 -0.51 -17.61 9.37
CA LEU A 77 -0.14 -16.21 9.62
C LEU A 77 0.89 -15.71 8.60
N ILE A 78 1.84 -16.56 8.21
CA ILE A 78 2.80 -16.26 7.16
C ILE A 78 2.09 -16.10 5.82
N LEU A 79 1.17 -17.02 5.49
CA LEU A 79 0.36 -16.92 4.29
C LEU A 79 -0.45 -15.63 4.26
N LEU A 80 -1.07 -15.25 5.39
CA LEU A 80 -1.84 -14.00 5.52
C LEU A 80 -0.99 -12.77 5.16
N TYR A 81 0.24 -12.67 5.69
CA TYR A 81 1.13 -11.56 5.36
C TYR A 81 1.74 -11.67 3.96
N ALA A 82 1.94 -12.88 3.43
CA ALA A 82 2.42 -13.08 2.07
C ALA A 82 1.39 -12.59 1.04
N LEU A 83 0.09 -12.69 1.35
CA LEU A 83 -0.97 -12.15 0.49
C LEU A 83 -0.95 -10.62 0.43
N GLU A 84 -0.45 -9.92 1.46
CA GLU A 84 -0.21 -8.48 1.37
C GLU A 84 0.84 -8.12 0.30
N LEU A 85 1.77 -9.03 -0.03
CA LEU A 85 2.70 -8.81 -1.14
C LEU A 85 1.94 -8.68 -2.47
N LEU A 86 0.87 -9.46 -2.66
CA LEU A 86 0.03 -9.39 -3.86
C LEU A 86 -0.71 -8.06 -3.94
N PHE A 87 -1.16 -7.52 -2.81
CA PHE A 87 -1.71 -6.16 -2.76
C PHE A 87 -0.69 -5.12 -3.23
N TYR A 88 0.56 -5.15 -2.74
CA TYR A 88 1.60 -4.20 -3.17
C TYR A 88 1.90 -4.32 -4.67
N LEU A 89 2.01 -5.54 -5.17
CA LEU A 89 2.27 -5.79 -6.59
C LEU A 89 1.09 -5.36 -7.46
N GLY A 90 -0.14 -5.70 -7.06
CA GLY A 90 -1.36 -5.27 -7.72
C GLY A 90 -1.46 -3.75 -7.78
N TYR A 91 -1.34 -3.08 -6.63
CA TYR A 91 -1.35 -1.62 -6.55
C TYR A 91 -0.30 -1.02 -7.49
N GLY A 92 0.95 -1.46 -7.39
CA GLY A 92 2.05 -0.91 -8.20
C GLY A 92 1.87 -1.15 -9.70
N LEU A 93 1.28 -2.28 -10.09
CA LEU A 93 0.94 -2.56 -11.49
C LEU A 93 -0.06 -1.53 -12.01
N PHE A 94 -1.19 -1.36 -11.32
CA PHE A 94 -2.20 -0.37 -11.71
C PHE A 94 -1.65 1.05 -11.64
N PHE A 95 -0.86 1.39 -10.62
CA PHE A 95 -0.23 2.69 -10.50
C PHE A 95 0.70 2.99 -11.68
N LYS A 96 1.49 2.01 -12.14
CA LYS A 96 2.36 2.18 -13.31
C LYS A 96 1.54 2.52 -14.55
N TYR A 97 0.43 1.85 -14.79
CA TYR A 97 -0.36 2.05 -16.01
C TYR A 97 -1.31 3.25 -15.94
N LEU A 98 -1.97 3.45 -14.80
CA LEU A 98 -3.01 4.45 -14.62
C LEU A 98 -2.46 5.80 -14.15
N VAL A 99 -1.37 5.83 -13.39
CA VAL A 99 -0.85 7.08 -12.80
C VAL A 99 0.46 7.49 -13.47
N ARG A 100 1.43 6.59 -13.57
CA ARG A 100 2.78 6.93 -14.10
C ARG A 100 2.77 7.21 -15.60
N ASN A 101 1.93 6.50 -16.36
CA ASN A 101 1.87 6.63 -17.82
C ASN A 101 0.84 7.69 -18.28
N GLU A 102 -0.05 8.14 -17.40
CA GLU A 102 -1.00 9.23 -17.69
C GLU A 102 -0.24 10.56 -17.72
N LYS A 103 -0.24 11.22 -18.89
CA LYS A 103 0.31 12.57 -19.09
C LYS A 103 -0.72 13.67 -18.82
N THR A 104 -1.90 13.34 -18.31
CA THR A 104 -3.02 14.28 -18.23
C THR A 104 -2.82 15.22 -17.04
N GLY A 105 -2.41 16.46 -17.35
CA GLY A 105 -2.16 17.55 -16.39
C GLY A 105 -3.40 18.10 -15.68
N LYS A 106 -4.23 17.24 -15.07
CA LYS A 106 -5.35 17.64 -14.20
C LYS A 106 -5.22 16.95 -12.84
N GLU A 107 -4.73 17.69 -11.84
CA GLU A 107 -4.55 17.26 -10.45
C GLU A 107 -5.81 16.61 -9.84
N ASN A 108 -7.01 17.06 -10.25
CA ASN A 108 -8.29 16.52 -9.77
C ASN A 108 -8.56 15.05 -10.16
N SER A 109 -7.81 14.47 -11.10
CA SER A 109 -7.94 13.04 -11.46
C SER A 109 -7.16 12.12 -10.52
N LEU A 110 -6.14 12.63 -9.83
CA LEU A 110 -5.18 11.80 -9.10
C LEU A 110 -5.84 10.97 -8.01
N ILE A 111 -6.72 11.55 -7.20
CA ILE A 111 -7.41 10.83 -6.12
C ILE A 111 -8.24 9.66 -6.65
N ILE A 112 -8.91 9.84 -7.80
CA ILE A 112 -9.73 8.79 -8.43
C ILE A 112 -8.83 7.65 -8.91
N LEU A 113 -7.71 7.99 -9.57
CA LEU A 113 -6.74 6.99 -10.03
C LEU A 113 -6.13 6.21 -8.86
N LEU A 114 -5.81 6.88 -7.76
CA LEU A 114 -5.32 6.24 -6.53
C LEU A 114 -6.35 5.28 -5.93
N ILE A 115 -7.62 5.70 -5.86
CA ILE A 115 -8.73 4.84 -5.40
C ILE A 115 -8.83 3.58 -6.28
N LEU A 116 -8.75 3.74 -7.61
CA LEU A 116 -8.79 2.60 -8.53
C LEU A 116 -7.59 1.66 -8.33
N CYS A 117 -6.39 2.19 -8.12
CA CYS A 117 -5.20 1.38 -7.85
C CYS A 117 -5.33 0.58 -6.54
N ASP A 118 -5.77 1.25 -5.46
CA ASP A 118 -5.94 0.63 -4.14
C ASP A 118 -7.04 -0.42 -4.17
N PHE A 119 -8.18 -0.09 -4.78
CA PHE A 119 -9.29 -1.02 -4.95
C PHE A 119 -8.88 -2.25 -5.76
N ALA A 120 -8.15 -2.07 -6.87
CA ALA A 120 -7.70 -3.18 -7.70
C ALA A 120 -6.68 -4.07 -6.98
N GLY A 121 -5.72 -3.49 -6.26
CA GLY A 121 -4.77 -4.24 -5.43
C GLY A 121 -5.48 -5.06 -4.34
N ASN A 122 -6.42 -4.46 -3.62
CA ASN A 122 -7.20 -5.15 -2.58
C ASN A 122 -8.12 -6.24 -3.19
N THR A 123 -8.65 -6.00 -4.39
CA THR A 123 -9.48 -6.99 -5.09
C THR A 123 -8.65 -8.21 -5.49
N ILE A 124 -7.44 -8.02 -6.00
CA ILE A 124 -6.52 -9.13 -6.31
C ILE A 124 -6.24 -9.95 -5.05
N GLU A 125 -5.89 -9.28 -3.96
CA GLU A 125 -5.65 -9.94 -2.68
C GLU A 125 -6.87 -10.73 -2.20
N TYR A 126 -8.05 -10.10 -2.23
CA TYR A 126 -9.32 -10.72 -1.82
C TYR A 126 -9.67 -11.94 -2.68
N LEU A 127 -9.54 -11.85 -4.00
CA LEU A 127 -9.82 -12.98 -4.90
C LEU A 127 -8.86 -14.15 -4.63
N VAL A 128 -7.58 -13.87 -4.37
CA VAL A 128 -6.63 -14.94 -4.04
C VAL A 128 -6.97 -15.57 -2.68
N ARG A 129 -7.35 -14.76 -1.68
CA ARG A 129 -7.88 -15.27 -0.41
C ARG A 129 -9.12 -16.13 -0.63
N PHE A 130 -10.03 -15.73 -1.51
CA PHE A 130 -11.27 -16.45 -1.75
C PHE A 130 -11.07 -17.79 -2.46
N PHE A 131 -10.18 -17.86 -3.44
CA PHE A 131 -9.99 -19.07 -4.25
C PHE A 131 -8.94 -20.04 -3.70
N PHE A 132 -7.91 -19.53 -3.02
CA PHE A 132 -6.73 -20.32 -2.65
C PHE A 132 -6.50 -20.42 -1.14
N ALA A 133 -7.15 -19.56 -0.36
CA ALA A 133 -7.12 -19.63 1.09
C ALA A 133 -8.47 -20.16 1.56
N ASP A 134 -8.46 -21.12 2.49
CA ASP A 134 -9.71 -21.67 3.03
C ASP A 134 -10.58 -20.53 3.56
N GLY A 135 -11.91 -20.61 3.39
CA GLY A 135 -12.82 -19.48 3.64
C GLY A 135 -12.72 -18.87 5.05
N ALA A 136 -12.14 -19.61 6.00
CA ALA A 136 -11.77 -19.16 7.34
C ALA A 136 -10.76 -17.98 7.37
N LEU A 137 -10.00 -17.74 6.30
CA LEU A 137 -9.05 -16.62 6.18
C LEU A 137 -9.69 -15.34 5.61
N LEU A 138 -10.95 -15.41 5.16
CA LEU A 138 -11.76 -14.24 4.78
C LEU A 138 -12.33 -13.58 6.03
N GLN A 139 -11.47 -12.92 6.80
CA GLN A 139 -11.90 -12.10 7.93
C GLN A 139 -12.44 -10.73 7.50
N THR A 140 -12.17 -10.30 6.26
CA THR A 140 -12.53 -8.96 5.78
C THR A 140 -13.58 -9.05 4.68
N ASP A 141 -14.68 -8.32 4.86
CA ASP A 141 -15.73 -8.22 3.85
C ASP A 141 -15.35 -7.20 2.75
N PHE A 142 -16.04 -7.32 1.61
CA PHE A 142 -15.81 -6.44 0.46
C PHE A 142 -16.03 -4.96 0.78
N THR A 143 -17.01 -4.65 1.64
CA THR A 143 -17.31 -3.27 2.07
C THR A 143 -16.14 -2.65 2.82
N SER A 144 -15.51 -3.40 3.75
CA SER A 144 -14.32 -2.92 4.47
C SER A 144 -13.15 -2.69 3.53
N LEU A 145 -12.96 -3.55 2.52
CA LEU A 145 -11.90 -3.34 1.52
C LEU A 145 -12.13 -2.06 0.72
N PHE A 146 -13.36 -1.83 0.26
CA PHE A 146 -13.71 -0.62 -0.50
C PHE A 146 -13.51 0.65 0.34
N LEU A 147 -13.95 0.65 1.60
CA LEU A 147 -13.79 1.80 2.49
C LEU A 147 -12.30 2.03 2.84
N SER A 148 -11.53 0.97 3.05
CA SER A 148 -10.08 1.05 3.27
C SER A 148 -9.37 1.71 2.09
N ALA A 149 -9.72 1.29 0.87
CA ALA A 149 -9.16 1.84 -0.35
C ALA A 149 -9.46 3.34 -0.49
N PHE A 150 -10.69 3.77 -0.16
CA PHE A 150 -11.07 5.18 -0.19
C PHE A 150 -10.26 6.02 0.82
N ILE A 151 -10.24 5.59 2.09
CA ILE A 151 -9.54 6.31 3.16
C ILE A 151 -8.06 6.42 2.86
N ARG A 152 -7.42 5.32 2.46
CA ARG A 152 -5.98 5.28 2.20
C ARG A 152 -5.58 6.13 1.00
N SER A 153 -6.38 6.08 -0.07
CA SER A 153 -6.16 6.93 -1.25
C SER A 153 -6.33 8.42 -0.91
N ALA A 154 -7.31 8.77 -0.07
CA ALA A 154 -7.46 10.12 0.44
C ALA A 154 -6.24 10.56 1.28
N VAL A 155 -5.73 9.70 2.16
CA VAL A 155 -4.50 9.98 2.94
C VAL A 155 -3.29 10.19 2.03
N ILE A 156 -3.10 9.32 1.02
CA ILE A 156 -2.00 9.48 0.04
C ILE A 156 -2.10 10.83 -0.66
N TRP A 157 -3.30 11.16 -1.16
CA TRP A 157 -3.54 12.42 -1.86
C TRP A 157 -3.28 13.63 -0.95
N LEU A 158 -3.79 13.64 0.28
CA LEU A 158 -3.55 14.72 1.24
C LEU A 158 -2.07 14.89 1.56
N VAL A 159 -1.35 13.79 1.81
CA VAL A 159 0.09 13.85 2.11
C VAL A 159 0.86 14.39 0.91
N TYR A 160 0.54 13.93 -0.30
CA TYR A 160 1.21 14.42 -1.51
C TYR A 160 0.93 15.91 -1.71
N GLU A 161 -0.34 16.32 -1.71
CA GLU A 161 -0.77 17.68 -2.04
C GLU A 161 -0.32 18.73 -1.02
N PHE A 162 -0.38 18.42 0.28
CA PHE A 162 -0.10 19.41 1.32
C PHE A 162 1.30 19.34 1.90
N VAL A 163 2.01 18.21 1.76
CA VAL A 163 3.36 18.05 2.33
C VAL A 163 4.44 18.04 1.25
N VAL A 164 4.17 17.41 0.11
CA VAL A 164 5.19 17.24 -0.94
C VAL A 164 5.14 18.40 -1.94
N THR A 165 3.99 18.68 -2.54
CA THR A 165 3.85 19.70 -3.60
C THR A 165 4.36 21.09 -3.15
N PRO A 166 4.02 21.61 -1.96
CA PRO A 166 4.47 22.94 -1.53
C PRO A 166 5.99 22.99 -1.30
N ARG A 167 6.58 21.88 -0.88
CA ARG A 167 8.03 21.80 -0.62
C ARG A 167 8.84 21.83 -1.91
N GLN A 168 8.32 21.25 -2.99
CA GLN A 168 8.96 21.31 -4.32
C GLN A 168 8.97 22.75 -4.85
N MET A 169 7.89 23.51 -4.68
CA MET A 169 7.84 24.92 -5.09
C MET A 169 8.87 25.80 -4.37
N THR A 170 9.18 25.52 -3.11
CA THR A 170 10.20 26.28 -2.35
C THR A 170 11.64 25.94 -2.72
N SER A 171 11.90 24.78 -3.33
CA SER A 171 13.26 24.36 -3.72
C SER A 171 13.67 24.80 -5.13
N ASP A 172 12.70 25.25 -5.92
CA ASP A 172 12.91 25.71 -7.30
C ASP A 172 13.09 27.24 -7.42
N VAL A 173 13.17 27.95 -6.28
CA VAL A 173 13.45 29.40 -6.15
C VAL A 173 14.84 29.61 -5.57
#